data_AF-A0A852AP29-F1
#
_entry.id   AF-A0A852AP29-F1
#
_cell.length_a   1.000
_cell.length_b   1.000
_cell.length_c   1.000
_cell.angle_alpha   90.00
_cell.angle_beta   90.00
_cell.angle_gamma   90.00
#
_symmetry.space_group_name_H-M   'P 1'
#
loop_
_entity.id
_entity.type
_entity.pdbx_description
1 polymer ?
#
loop_
_entity_poly.entity_id
_entity_poly.type
_entity_poly.pdbx_seq_one_letter_code
_entity_poly.pdbx_strand_id
1 'polypeptide(L)'
;GVARQAAAYRAGGCPGQKSGSAVPPARVEKPPLEQLYQEGLLLGSGGCGSVYSGTRLADGAPVRDEAGSEGSGRRAQPAAGLDSQVAIKRMSRERISQWEQLGRHRSPPQRKGALVPLELALLWKVSRPGFRGVVRLLDWFEVPEGFALLMERPQRCRDLWYSLHERRFLTEPVARG
;
A
#
# COMPACT_ATOMS: atom_id res chain seq x y z
N GLY A 1 58.78 -31.13 20.58
CA GLY A 1 57.92 -32.05 19.82
C GLY A 1 57.38 -33.10 20.76
N VAL A 2 56.08 -33.37 20.65
CA VAL A 2 55.32 -34.53 21.20
C VAL A 2 55.34 -34.75 22.73
N ALA A 3 54.21 -34.46 23.38
CA ALA A 3 53.41 -35.46 24.11
C ALA A 3 52.18 -34.77 24.72
N ARG A 4 51.01 -35.17 24.23
CA ARG A 4 49.68 -34.73 24.68
C ARG A 4 49.36 -35.41 26.01
N GLN A 5 48.86 -34.64 26.98
CA GLN A 5 48.22 -35.20 28.17
C GLN A 5 46.71 -35.24 27.95
N ALA A 6 46.15 -36.43 28.13
CA ALA A 6 44.73 -36.71 28.15
C ALA A 6 44.14 -36.32 29.51
N ALA A 7 42.92 -35.76 29.49
CA ALA A 7 42.00 -35.83 30.62
C ALA A 7 40.61 -36.15 30.05
N ALA A 8 40.15 -37.36 30.37
CA ALA A 8 38.80 -37.81 30.12
C ALA A 8 37.91 -37.37 31.30
N TYR A 9 36.71 -36.89 31.01
CA TYR A 9 35.57 -37.09 31.90
C TYR A 9 34.39 -37.59 31.06
N ARG A 10 33.77 -38.67 31.54
CA ARG A 10 32.70 -39.41 30.89
C ARG A 10 31.34 -38.73 31.14
N ALA A 11 30.53 -38.80 30.08
CA ALA A 11 29.12 -39.18 30.02
C ALA A 11 28.10 -38.59 31.02
N GLY A 12 27.21 -37.77 30.46
CA GLY A 12 25.81 -37.64 30.89
C GLY A 12 24.97 -37.35 29.65
N GLY A 13 24.34 -38.38 29.09
CA GLY A 13 23.34 -38.24 28.04
C GLY A 13 21.93 -38.14 28.63
N CYS A 14 21.08 -37.31 28.03
CA CYS A 14 19.63 -37.47 27.98
C CYS A 14 19.04 -36.65 26.81
N PRO A 15 17.88 -37.04 26.26
CA PRO A 15 17.66 -37.03 24.83
C PRO A 15 16.64 -35.97 24.38
N GLY A 16 16.67 -35.70 23.06
CA GLY A 16 15.47 -35.48 22.27
C GLY A 16 14.71 -34.17 22.52
N GLN A 17 15.01 -33.18 21.70
CA GLN A 17 13.98 -32.35 21.10
C GLN A 17 14.44 -32.00 19.69
N LYS A 18 13.99 -32.80 18.71
CA LYS A 18 13.97 -32.37 17.32
C LYS A 18 13.05 -31.16 17.30
N SER A 19 13.63 -29.96 17.26
CA SER A 19 12.85 -28.76 16.97
C SER A 19 12.22 -29.00 15.61
N GLY A 20 10.91 -29.25 15.61
CA GLY A 20 10.14 -29.28 14.39
C GLY A 20 10.43 -28.00 13.65
N SER A 21 10.94 -28.13 12.42
CA SER A 21 10.93 -27.05 11.45
C SER A 21 9.47 -26.70 11.22
N ALA A 22 8.95 -25.80 12.04
CA ALA A 22 7.64 -25.21 11.82
C ALA A 22 7.79 -24.39 10.54
N VAL A 23 7.31 -24.95 9.44
CA VAL A 23 7.08 -24.18 8.21
C VAL A 23 6.22 -22.99 8.65
N PRO A 24 6.70 -21.74 8.52
CA PRO A 24 5.89 -20.60 8.92
C PRO A 24 4.59 -20.63 8.12
N PRO A 25 3.45 -20.25 8.73
CA PRO A 25 2.17 -20.27 8.03
C PRO A 25 2.30 -19.46 6.73
N ALA A 26 1.76 -20.04 5.64
CA ALA A 26 1.72 -19.38 4.35
C ALA A 26 1.12 -17.98 4.54
N ARG A 27 1.86 -16.95 4.14
CA ARG A 27 1.40 -15.57 4.25
C ARG A 27 0.15 -15.45 3.42
N VAL A 28 -0.94 -14.97 4.02
CA VAL A 28 -2.15 -14.61 3.26
C VAL A 28 -1.75 -13.42 2.39
N GLU A 29 -1.55 -13.67 1.10
CA GLU A 29 -1.27 -12.62 0.14
C GLU A 29 -2.55 -11.82 -0.12
N LYS A 30 -2.40 -10.51 -0.27
CA LYS A 30 -3.50 -9.60 -0.59
C LYS A 30 -4.04 -9.95 -1.99
N PRO A 31 -5.36 -9.91 -2.23
CA PRO A 31 -5.91 -10.08 -3.56
C PRO A 31 -5.28 -9.10 -4.57
N PRO A 32 -5.21 -9.45 -5.87
CA PRO A 32 -4.71 -8.55 -6.89
C PRO A 32 -5.58 -7.29 -7.01
N LEU A 33 -4.98 -6.22 -7.56
CA LEU A 33 -5.59 -4.89 -7.66
C LEU A 33 -7.01 -4.95 -8.26
N GLU A 34 -7.15 -5.70 -9.35
CA GLU A 34 -8.35 -5.78 -10.19
C GLU A 34 -9.55 -6.41 -9.46
N GLN A 35 -9.30 -7.17 -8.39
CA GLN A 35 -10.36 -7.74 -7.55
C GLN A 35 -10.89 -6.73 -6.52
N LEU A 36 -10.09 -5.72 -6.16
CA LEU A 36 -10.42 -4.75 -5.12
C LEU A 36 -10.81 -3.39 -5.71
N TYR A 37 -10.31 -3.05 -6.89
CA TYR A 37 -10.51 -1.77 -7.54
C TYR A 37 -10.72 -1.94 -9.03
N GLN A 38 -11.69 -1.20 -9.55
CA GLN A 38 -11.89 -1.02 -10.97
C GLN A 38 -11.24 0.28 -11.42
N GLU A 39 -10.29 0.20 -12.34
CA GLU A 39 -9.71 1.35 -13.02
C GLU A 39 -10.72 1.93 -14.02
N GLY A 40 -10.75 3.26 -14.11
CA GLY A 40 -11.63 4.04 -14.98
C GLY A 40 -10.85 4.90 -15.97
N LEU A 41 -11.41 6.07 -16.30
CA LEU A 41 -10.82 7.01 -17.27
C LEU A 41 -9.48 7.57 -16.81
N LEU A 42 -8.56 7.78 -17.75
CA LEU A 42 -7.32 8.52 -17.54
C LEU A 42 -7.64 9.98 -17.18
N LEU A 43 -7.12 10.43 -16.05
CA LEU A 43 -7.25 11.79 -15.56
C LEU A 43 -6.05 12.67 -15.97
N GLY A 44 -4.87 12.06 -16.10
CA GLY A 44 -3.67 12.76 -16.55
C GLY A 44 -2.45 11.87 -16.65
N SER A 45 -1.45 12.30 -17.40
CA SER A 45 -0.20 11.58 -17.60
C SER A 45 0.99 12.53 -17.70
N GLY A 46 2.17 12.09 -17.27
CA GLY A 46 3.40 12.85 -17.39
C GLY A 46 4.63 12.06 -16.94
N GLY A 47 5.73 12.75 -16.66
CA GLY A 47 6.99 12.12 -16.21
C GLY A 47 6.85 11.31 -14.91
N CYS A 48 5.80 11.61 -14.13
CA CYS A 48 5.52 10.91 -12.87
C CYS A 48 4.64 9.66 -13.06
N GLY A 49 4.27 9.29 -14.29
CA GLY A 49 3.37 8.16 -14.59
C GLY A 49 1.99 8.60 -15.09
N SER A 50 1.01 7.72 -14.95
CA SER A 50 -0.38 7.93 -15.39
C SER A 50 -1.35 7.80 -14.23
N VAL A 51 -2.32 8.71 -14.13
CA VAL A 51 -3.33 8.72 -13.08
C VAL A 51 -4.69 8.48 -13.69
N TYR A 52 -5.39 7.47 -13.19
CA TYR A 52 -6.74 7.08 -13.61
C TYR A 52 -7.73 7.36 -12.49
N SER A 53 -8.98 7.60 -12.85
CA SER A 53 -10.09 7.45 -11.92
C SER A 53 -10.22 5.97 -11.55
N GLY A 54 -10.78 5.68 -10.39
CA GLY A 54 -11.06 4.32 -9.99
C GLY A 54 -12.24 4.25 -9.03
N THR A 55 -12.82 3.06 -8.96
CA THR A 55 -13.90 2.73 -8.02
C THR A 55 -13.48 1.52 -7.20
N ARG A 56 -13.54 1.64 -5.87
CA ARG A 56 -13.41 0.50 -4.97
C ARG A 56 -14.61 -0.41 -5.15
N LEU A 57 -14.36 -1.66 -5.49
CA LEU A 57 -15.38 -2.70 -5.56
C LEU A 57 -15.76 -3.04 -4.10
N ALA A 58 -17.06 -3.05 -3.77
CA ALA A 58 -17.56 -3.11 -2.39
C ALA A 58 -16.84 -4.16 -1.51
N ASP A 59 -16.58 -3.77 -0.26
CA ASP A 59 -15.57 -4.27 0.69
C ASP A 59 -15.21 -5.77 0.62
N GLY A 60 -14.06 -6.06 0.00
CA GLY A 60 -13.20 -7.19 0.38
C GLY A 60 -12.14 -6.75 1.39
N ALA A 61 -12.52 -6.04 2.47
CA ALA A 61 -11.58 -5.48 3.44
C ALA A 61 -10.67 -6.57 4.04
N PRO A 62 -9.33 -6.38 4.14
CA PRO A 62 -8.61 -7.04 5.22
C PRO A 62 -9.14 -6.45 6.52
N VAL A 63 -9.90 -7.29 7.24
CA VAL A 63 -10.45 -7.00 8.56
C VAL A 63 -9.32 -6.51 9.45
N ARG A 64 -9.34 -5.23 9.82
CA ARG A 64 -8.84 -4.84 11.12
C ARG A 64 -9.88 -5.39 12.09
N ASP A 65 -9.48 -6.35 12.92
CA ASP A 65 -10.34 -6.96 13.92
C ASP A 65 -11.11 -5.88 14.69
N GLU A 66 -12.44 -5.87 14.59
CA GLU A 66 -13.33 -6.25 15.70
C GLU A 66 -14.83 -6.05 15.38
N ALA A 67 -15.60 -7.04 15.85
CA ALA A 67 -17.02 -7.05 16.25
C ALA A 67 -18.14 -7.11 15.20
N GLY A 68 -18.46 -8.36 14.82
CA GLY A 68 -19.78 -9.02 14.79
C GLY A 68 -21.10 -8.24 14.64
N SER A 69 -21.87 -8.62 13.62
CA SER A 69 -23.30 -8.99 13.77
C SER A 69 -23.81 -9.66 12.47
N GLU A 70 -24.40 -10.84 12.60
CA GLU A 70 -25.07 -11.57 11.52
C GLU A 70 -26.42 -10.94 11.14
N GLY A 71 -26.83 -11.09 9.87
CA GLY A 71 -28.14 -10.65 9.39
C GLY A 71 -28.42 -11.06 7.93
N SER A 72 -29.38 -11.97 7.78
CA SER A 72 -29.89 -12.62 6.57
C SER A 72 -30.43 -11.69 5.46
N GLY A 73 -30.13 -12.05 4.20
CA GLY A 73 -31.15 -12.15 3.13
C GLY A 73 -31.60 -10.89 2.38
N ARG A 74 -30.83 -10.52 1.33
CA ARG A 74 -31.24 -10.06 -0.03
C ARG A 74 -30.05 -9.31 -0.64
N ARG A 75 -29.42 -9.89 -1.67
CA ARG A 75 -28.29 -9.26 -2.39
C ARG A 75 -28.79 -8.10 -3.26
N ALA A 76 -29.13 -6.99 -2.63
CA ALA A 76 -29.07 -5.70 -3.28
C ALA A 76 -27.58 -5.35 -3.45
N GLN A 77 -27.13 -5.18 -4.70
CA GLN A 77 -25.82 -4.59 -4.94
C GLN A 77 -25.86 -3.18 -4.33
N PRO A 78 -25.01 -2.85 -3.34
CA PRO A 78 -25.02 -1.51 -2.79
C PRO A 78 -24.59 -0.57 -3.92
N ALA A 79 -25.40 0.45 -4.20
CA ALA A 79 -24.98 1.57 -5.02
C ALA A 79 -23.66 2.07 -4.42
N ALA A 80 -22.59 2.06 -5.22
CA ALA A 80 -21.26 2.48 -4.79
C ALA A 80 -21.38 3.84 -4.09
N GLY A 81 -21.16 3.87 -2.78
CA GLY A 81 -21.27 5.08 -1.98
C GLY A 81 -20.31 6.14 -2.52
N LEU A 82 -20.58 7.41 -2.16
CA LEU A 82 -19.71 8.52 -2.53
C LEU A 82 -18.22 8.29 -2.13
N ASP A 83 -17.99 7.43 -1.13
CA ASP A 83 -16.70 7.04 -0.57
C ASP A 83 -15.96 5.92 -1.34
N SER A 84 -16.54 5.41 -2.43
CA SER A 84 -15.90 4.37 -3.26
C SER A 84 -14.95 4.93 -4.31
N GLN A 85 -14.91 6.26 -4.52
CA GLN A 85 -14.08 6.87 -5.58
C GLN A 85 -12.63 7.05 -5.15
N VAL A 86 -11.71 6.62 -6.01
CA VAL A 86 -10.26 6.69 -5.79
C VAL A 86 -9.54 7.20 -7.04
N ALA A 87 -8.30 7.63 -6.87
CA ALA A 87 -7.36 7.87 -7.97
C ALA A 87 -6.32 6.75 -7.96
N ILE A 88 -6.07 6.15 -9.13
CA ILE A 88 -5.11 5.05 -9.30
C ILE A 88 -3.93 5.58 -10.11
N LYS A 89 -2.76 5.68 -9.48
CA LYS A 89 -1.54 6.11 -10.16
C LYS A 89 -0.69 4.91 -10.54
N ARG A 90 -0.45 4.73 -11.84
CA ARG A 90 0.47 3.73 -12.40
C ARG A 90 1.87 4.33 -12.57
N MET A 91 2.86 3.64 -12.02
CA MET A 91 4.28 3.95 -12.17
C MET A 91 4.99 2.76 -12.82
N SER A 92 5.50 2.95 -14.04
CA SER A 92 6.30 1.91 -14.71
C SER A 92 7.65 1.78 -14.00
N ARG A 93 8.09 0.53 -13.79
CA ARG A 93 9.33 0.23 -13.09
C ARG A 93 10.54 0.88 -13.75
N GLU A 94 10.55 0.94 -15.07
CA GLU A 94 11.62 1.47 -15.90
C GLU A 94 11.79 2.98 -15.76
N ARG A 95 10.72 3.69 -15.36
CA ARG A 95 10.73 5.15 -15.18
C ARG A 95 11.04 5.58 -13.74
N ILE A 96 11.18 4.64 -12.81
CA ILE A 96 11.45 4.94 -11.41
C ILE A 96 12.95 5.11 -11.22
N SER A 97 13.37 6.37 -11.06
CA SER A 97 14.77 6.74 -10.84
C SER A 97 15.19 6.70 -9.37
N GLN A 98 14.24 6.80 -8.43
CA GLN A 98 14.51 6.89 -7.00
C GLN A 98 13.78 5.80 -6.23
N TRP A 99 14.55 5.04 -5.45
CA TRP A 99 14.10 3.88 -4.70
C TRP A 99 14.42 4.06 -3.22
N GLU A 100 13.56 3.55 -2.36
CA GLU A 100 13.71 3.59 -0.92
C GLU A 100 13.44 2.19 -0.35
N GLN A 101 14.21 1.80 0.67
CA GLN A 101 13.94 0.57 1.40
C GLN A 101 12.91 0.81 2.50
N LEU A 102 11.74 0.17 2.40
CA LEU A 102 10.68 0.37 3.40
C LEU A 102 11.06 -0.30 4.73
N GLY A 103 11.30 0.52 5.76
CA GLY A 103 11.83 0.09 7.06
C GLY A 103 10.96 -0.91 7.84
N ARG A 104 11.60 -1.61 8.79
CA ARG A 104 11.06 -2.77 9.54
C ARG A 104 9.84 -2.50 10.44
N HIS A 105 9.56 -1.25 10.77
CA HIS A 105 8.56 -0.88 11.78
C HIS A 105 7.26 -0.29 11.23
N ARG A 106 7.12 -0.16 9.90
CA ARG A 106 5.97 0.57 9.33
C ARG A 106 5.56 0.14 7.92
N SER A 107 6.00 -1.03 7.46
CA SER A 107 5.63 -1.57 6.15
C SER A 107 4.21 -2.15 6.19
N PRO A 108 3.36 -1.92 5.17
CA PRO A 108 2.21 -2.77 4.93
C PRO A 108 2.70 -4.21 4.63
N PRO A 109 1.84 -5.23 4.77
CA PRO A 109 2.24 -6.64 4.97
C PRO A 109 3.00 -7.33 3.83
N GLN A 110 3.39 -6.63 2.76
CA GLN A 110 3.73 -7.30 1.50
C GLN A 110 5.16 -7.85 1.43
N ARG A 111 6.19 -7.23 2.05
CA ARG A 111 7.53 -7.84 2.24
C ARG A 111 8.44 -6.95 3.12
N LYS A 112 9.11 -7.55 4.12
CA LYS A 112 10.11 -6.86 4.95
C LYS A 112 11.35 -6.52 4.09
N GLY A 113 11.69 -5.24 3.99
CA GLY A 113 12.85 -4.77 3.23
C GLY A 113 12.62 -4.60 1.73
N ALA A 114 11.36 -4.56 1.27
CA ALA A 114 11.03 -4.29 -0.13
C ALA A 114 11.58 -2.92 -0.58
N LEU A 115 12.15 -2.89 -1.79
CA LEU A 115 12.49 -1.65 -2.48
C LEU A 115 11.22 -1.12 -3.14
N VAL A 116 10.84 0.09 -2.75
CA VAL A 116 9.67 0.78 -3.28
C VAL A 116 10.09 2.11 -3.90
N PRO A 117 9.28 2.69 -4.80
CA PRO A 117 9.55 4.02 -5.31
C PRO A 117 9.60 5.02 -4.15
N LEU A 118 10.53 5.98 -4.20
CA LEU A 118 10.63 7.01 -3.17
C LEU A 118 9.31 7.76 -2.99
N GLU A 119 8.57 8.01 -4.08
CA GLU A 119 7.25 8.61 -4.04
C GLU A 119 6.28 7.84 -3.12
N LEU A 120 6.22 6.52 -3.25
CA LEU A 120 5.39 5.66 -2.41
C LEU A 120 5.82 5.78 -0.95
N ALA A 121 7.12 5.70 -0.68
CA ALA A 121 7.65 5.77 0.68
C ALA A 121 7.35 7.12 1.35
N LEU A 122 7.47 8.23 0.62
CA LEU A 122 7.17 9.56 1.12
C LEU A 122 5.67 9.73 1.36
N LEU A 123 4.83 9.36 0.39
CA LEU A 123 3.38 9.50 0.51
C LEU A 123 2.81 8.67 1.67
N TRP A 124 3.34 7.46 1.86
CA TRP A 124 3.01 6.61 3.02
C TRP A 124 3.34 7.29 4.36
N LYS A 125 4.51 7.94 4.47
CA LYS A 125 4.94 8.63 5.70
C LYS A 125 4.02 9.80 6.08
N VAL A 126 3.41 10.46 5.10
CA VAL A 126 2.53 11.64 5.32
C VAL A 126 1.04 11.31 5.32
N SER A 127 0.64 10.11 4.90
CA SER A 127 -0.77 9.66 4.91
C SER A 127 -1.31 9.26 6.29
N ARG A 128 -0.60 9.61 7.37
CA ARG A 128 -0.99 9.31 8.74
C ARG A 128 -2.15 10.21 9.20
N PRO A 129 -3.05 9.72 10.07
CA PRO A 129 -4.07 10.56 10.69
C PRO A 129 -3.44 11.82 11.32
N GLY A 130 -4.06 12.98 11.11
CA GLY A 130 -3.60 14.26 11.64
C GLY A 130 -2.86 15.16 10.64
N PHE A 131 -2.39 14.63 9.50
CA PHE A 131 -1.88 15.44 8.40
C PHE A 131 -3.01 15.77 7.41
N ARG A 132 -3.17 17.06 7.09
CA ARG A 132 -4.19 17.59 6.17
C ARG A 132 -3.49 18.30 5.01
N GLY A 133 -4.20 18.52 3.90
CA GLY A 133 -3.66 19.23 2.73
C GLY A 133 -2.76 18.38 1.81
N VAL A 134 -2.56 17.09 2.13
CA VAL A 134 -1.90 16.12 1.26
C VAL A 134 -2.90 15.02 0.93
N VAL A 135 -2.99 14.64 -0.35
CA VAL A 135 -3.81 13.52 -0.80
C VAL A 135 -3.34 12.25 -0.10
N ARG A 136 -4.24 11.55 0.61
CA ARG A 136 -3.84 10.33 1.33
C ARG A 136 -3.67 9.16 0.38
N LEU A 137 -2.60 8.40 0.59
CA LEU A 137 -2.44 7.04 0.09
C LEU A 137 -3.35 6.12 0.90
N LEU A 138 -4.29 5.49 0.22
CA LEU A 138 -5.22 4.50 0.77
C LEU A 138 -4.57 3.12 0.78
N ASP A 139 -3.84 2.80 -0.29
CA ASP A 139 -3.27 1.48 -0.51
C ASP A 139 -2.25 1.49 -1.67
N TRP A 140 -1.52 0.39 -1.87
CA TRP A 140 -0.69 0.21 -3.05
C TRP A 140 -0.50 -1.27 -3.41
N PHE A 141 -0.05 -1.50 -4.64
CA PHE A 141 0.21 -2.83 -5.19
C PHE A 141 1.47 -2.80 -6.05
N GLU A 142 2.26 -3.87 -5.97
CA GLU A 142 3.23 -4.21 -6.99
C GLU A 142 2.49 -4.98 -8.09
N VAL A 143 2.65 -4.53 -9.33
CA VAL A 143 2.04 -5.12 -10.54
C VAL A 143 3.16 -5.46 -11.53
N PRO A 144 2.94 -6.33 -12.54
CA PRO A 144 4.02 -6.76 -13.44
C PRO A 144 4.78 -5.60 -14.09
N GLU A 145 4.10 -4.51 -14.43
CA GLU A 145 4.68 -3.32 -15.08
C GLU A 145 5.33 -2.33 -14.09
N GLY A 146 5.17 -2.53 -12.78
CA GLY A 146 5.70 -1.63 -11.75
C GLY A 146 4.82 -1.52 -10.52
N PHE A 147 4.26 -0.33 -10.27
CA PHE A 147 3.49 -0.04 -9.05
C PHE A 147 2.18 0.67 -9.35
N ALA A 148 1.16 0.36 -8.56
CA ALA A 148 -0.12 1.07 -8.52
C ALA A 148 -0.33 1.68 -7.13
N LEU A 149 -0.54 3.00 -7.06
CA LEU A 149 -0.86 3.73 -5.82
C LEU A 149 -2.33 4.14 -5.83
N LEU A 150 -3.04 3.80 -4.75
CA LEU A 150 -4.45 4.08 -4.58
C LEU A 150 -4.59 5.27 -3.66
N MET A 151 -5.15 6.35 -4.17
CA MET A 151 -5.19 7.64 -3.52
C MET A 151 -6.63 8.12 -3.36
N GLU A 152 -6.86 8.98 -2.37
CA GLU A 152 -8.14 9.68 -2.25
C GLU A 152 -8.49 10.44 -3.53
N ARG A 153 -9.78 10.43 -3.89
CA ARG A 153 -10.30 11.26 -4.98
C ARG A 153 -11.52 12.05 -4.51
N PRO A 154 -11.35 13.33 -4.13
CA PRO A 154 -12.47 14.19 -3.76
C PRO A 154 -13.44 14.36 -4.93
N GLN A 155 -14.75 14.33 -4.66
CA GLN A 155 -15.77 14.36 -5.72
C GLN A 155 -15.87 15.68 -6.51
N ARG A 156 -15.26 16.76 -5.99
CA ARG A 156 -15.19 18.07 -6.64
C ARG A 156 -13.74 18.57 -6.66
N CYS A 157 -12.81 17.73 -7.10
CA CYS A 157 -11.43 18.14 -7.27
C CYS A 157 -11.20 18.66 -8.70
N ARG A 158 -10.57 19.82 -8.80
CA ARG A 158 -9.95 20.30 -10.03
C ARG A 158 -8.52 20.66 -9.69
N ASP A 159 -7.57 20.24 -10.52
CA ASP A 159 -6.19 20.64 -10.27
C ASP A 159 -6.04 22.16 -10.48
N LEU A 160 -5.01 22.69 -9.81
CA LEU A 160 -4.69 24.11 -9.84
C LEU A 160 -4.29 24.56 -11.25
N TRP A 161 -3.71 23.66 -12.07
CA TRP A 161 -3.32 23.98 -13.43
C TRP A 161 -4.54 24.35 -14.28
N TYR A 162 -5.59 23.53 -14.30
CA TYR A 162 -6.82 23.88 -15.01
C TYR A 162 -7.50 25.12 -14.43
N SER A 163 -7.48 25.28 -13.11
CA SER A 163 -8.08 26.44 -12.45
C SER A 163 -7.39 27.74 -12.88
N LEU A 164 -6.06 27.73 -12.98
CA LEU A 164 -5.26 28.85 -13.47
C LEU A 164 -5.37 29.02 -14.98
N HIS A 165 -5.46 27.93 -15.74
CA HIS A 165 -5.62 28.02 -17.19
C HIS A 165 -6.91 28.75 -17.58
N GLU A 166 -8.00 28.50 -16.87
CA GLU A 166 -9.27 29.20 -17.08
C GLU A 166 -9.30 30.62 -16.54
N ARG A 167 -8.76 30.85 -15.33
CA ARG A 167 -8.86 32.15 -14.63
C ARG A 167 -7.69 33.09 -14.90
N ARG A 168 -6.60 32.59 -15.50
CA ARG A 168 -5.27 33.21 -15.67
C ARG A 168 -4.53 33.57 -14.37
N PHE A 169 -5.22 34.04 -13.34
CA PHE A 169 -4.68 34.35 -12.02
C PHE A 169 -5.70 34.03 -10.92
N LEU A 170 -5.21 33.84 -9.69
CA LEU A 170 -6.05 33.78 -8.49
C LEU A 170 -5.94 35.11 -7.75
N THR A 171 -7.05 35.64 -7.26
CA THR A 171 -7.03 36.78 -6.33
C THR A 171 -6.33 36.37 -5.03
N GLU A 172 -5.60 37.28 -4.41
CA GLU A 172 -4.82 37.03 -3.19
C GLU A 172 -5.63 36.32 -2.06
N PRO A 173 -6.91 36.68 -1.77
CA PRO A 173 -7.70 35.96 -0.78
C PRO A 173 -7.96 34.49 -1.13
N VAL A 174 -8.10 34.17 -2.42
CA VAL A 174 -8.33 32.80 -2.90
C VAL A 174 -7.03 32.00 -2.93
N ALA A 175 -5.89 32.65 -3.20
CA ALA A 175 -4.58 32.02 -3.24
C ALA A 175 -4.05 31.65 -1.84
N ARG A 176 -4.44 32.39 -0.79
CA ARG A 176 -4.01 32.12 0.59
C ARG A 176 -4.57 30.83 1.20
N GLY A 177 -5.69 30.33 0.66
CA GLY A 177 -6.36 29.11 1.13
C GLY A 177 -7.27 29.35 2.33
#